data_AF-A0A973EXZ4-F1
#
_entry.id   AF-A0A973EXZ4-F1
#
_cell.length_a   1.000
_cell.length_b   1.000
_cell.length_c   1.000
_cell.angle_alpha   90.00
_cell.angle_beta   90.00
_cell.angle_gamma   90.00
#
_symmetry.space_group_name_H-M   'P 1'
#
loop_
_entity.id
_entity.type
_entity.pdbx_description
1 polymer ?
#
loop_
_entity_poly.entity_id
_entity_poly.type
_entity_poly.pdbx_seq_one_letter_code
_entity_poly.pdbx_strand_id
1 'polypeptide(L)'
;LALHPLQVLLNPDRQDEKINSYIRMARQSGWMPTFPAINGDMHAMNGNHSAAMILDSWNKGIRGFDLEEAYRHLKKTILYETKLPWVKGDATVLDEFYDKNGYFPGLRKGETETVPQVHSFEKRQSVAVTLASCYDDWCMSQIAKILGKNEDYEFFIKRSLNYRNLFNTETGFYHPKDSEGKWIEPFDYRFDGGMGARDYYDENNGWTYIWQPYHAFDDLISMMGGKENFDRKLDQLFTEGLGRSKWQYYSTMPDATGNVGQFVMGNEPSMHIPYLYNLAGKPWKTQKRVRMLLNTWFRNDLMGIPGDEDGGGLSAFYVFSAMGFYPVTPGIPEYQTGSPLFNQIRIHLSNGRTFTIRAEKNSEFNKYVRSATLNGKPFEGTKLTHSEILDGGTLVFRMDSRPLVNAGD
;
A
#
# COMPACT_ATOMS: atom_id res chain seq x y z
N LEU A 1 1.38 4.46 -3.89
CA LEU A 1 2.41 3.38 -3.83
C LEU A 1 2.75 2.70 -5.18
N ALA A 2 1.84 2.60 -6.17
CA ALA A 2 2.10 1.88 -7.43
C ALA A 2 2.98 2.61 -8.46
N LEU A 3 2.90 3.95 -8.53
CA LEU A 3 3.56 4.72 -9.59
C LEU A 3 5.08 4.55 -9.61
N HIS A 4 5.76 4.66 -8.46
CA HIS A 4 7.21 4.52 -8.40
C HIS A 4 7.69 3.13 -8.87
N PRO A 5 7.13 2.00 -8.38
CA PRO A 5 7.40 0.68 -8.95
C PRO A 5 7.19 0.60 -10.47
N LEU A 6 6.18 1.27 -11.02
CA LEU A 6 5.95 1.31 -12.46
C LEU A 6 7.06 2.08 -13.19
N GLN A 7 7.50 3.20 -12.63
CA GLN A 7 8.61 3.98 -13.17
C GLN A 7 9.93 3.21 -13.09
N VAL A 8 10.18 2.42 -12.04
CA VAL A 8 11.36 1.55 -11.98
C VAL A 8 11.37 0.55 -13.14
N LEU A 9 10.21 0.01 -13.51
CA LEU A 9 10.09 -0.95 -14.61
C LEU A 9 10.17 -0.30 -15.99
N LEU A 10 9.53 0.86 -16.19
CA LEU A 10 9.36 1.46 -17.52
C LEU A 10 10.34 2.61 -17.82
N ASN A 11 10.75 3.36 -16.81
CA ASN A 11 11.60 4.55 -16.93
C ASN A 11 12.64 4.63 -15.78
N PRO A 12 13.52 3.61 -15.63
CA PRO A 12 14.43 3.52 -14.48
C PRO A 12 15.35 4.75 -14.33
N ASP A 13 15.85 5.31 -15.44
CA ASP A 13 16.74 6.49 -15.41
C ASP A 13 16.01 7.73 -14.85
N ARG A 14 14.74 7.94 -15.22
CA ARG A 14 13.93 9.04 -14.68
C ARG A 14 13.61 8.84 -13.20
N GLN A 15 13.44 7.60 -12.77
CA GLN A 15 13.22 7.28 -11.37
C GLN A 15 14.51 7.52 -10.55
N ASP A 16 15.68 7.24 -11.12
CA ASP A 16 16.99 7.57 -10.53
C ASP A 16 17.17 9.09 -10.37
N GLU A 17 16.90 9.87 -11.43
CA GLU A 17 16.93 11.34 -11.39
C GLU A 17 15.96 11.92 -10.36
N LYS A 18 14.78 11.30 -10.22
CA LYS A 18 13.79 11.68 -9.21
C LYS A 18 14.33 11.47 -7.80
N ILE A 19 14.93 10.33 -7.51
CA ILE A 19 15.52 10.05 -6.17
C ILE A 19 16.65 11.05 -5.88
N ASN A 20 17.51 11.33 -6.86
CA ASN A 20 18.52 12.37 -6.72
C ASN A 20 17.92 13.76 -6.41
N SER A 21 16.73 14.05 -6.93
CA SER A 21 15.99 15.28 -6.61
C SER A 21 15.46 15.28 -5.17
N TYR A 22 14.96 14.16 -4.67
CA TYR A 22 14.56 14.02 -3.25
C TYR A 22 15.76 14.25 -2.31
N ILE A 23 16.91 13.63 -2.61
CA ILE A 23 18.15 13.83 -1.84
C ILE A 23 18.58 15.31 -1.87
N ARG A 24 18.53 15.95 -3.04
CA ARG A 24 18.83 17.38 -3.19
C ARG A 24 17.90 18.26 -2.35
N MET A 25 16.59 17.98 -2.38
CA MET A 25 15.63 18.68 -1.54
C MET A 25 15.95 18.49 -0.06
N ALA A 26 16.31 17.28 0.36
CA ALA A 26 16.68 17.00 1.75
C ALA A 26 17.93 17.76 2.21
N ARG A 27 18.92 17.95 1.33
CA ARG A 27 20.08 18.81 1.61
C ARG A 27 19.69 20.28 1.84
N GLN A 28 18.69 20.76 1.10
CA GLN A 28 18.24 22.16 1.15
C GLN A 28 17.27 22.44 2.29
N SER A 29 16.35 21.52 2.55
CA SER A 29 15.26 21.67 3.52
C SER A 29 15.62 21.16 4.92
N GLY A 30 16.61 20.27 5.01
CA GLY A 30 16.99 19.55 6.23
C GLY A 30 16.20 18.26 6.49
N TRP A 31 15.16 17.97 5.70
CA TRP A 31 14.24 16.83 5.85
C TRP A 31 14.04 16.11 4.51
N MET A 32 13.98 14.79 4.52
CA MET A 32 13.56 14.05 3.32
C MET A 32 12.11 14.42 3.01
N PRO A 33 11.80 14.93 1.80
CA PRO A 33 10.43 15.37 1.50
C PRO A 33 9.46 14.18 1.48
N THR A 34 8.24 14.43 1.94
CA THR A 34 7.13 13.48 1.90
C THR A 34 6.31 13.66 0.64
N PHE A 35 5.95 14.91 0.30
CA PHE A 35 5.11 15.23 -0.85
C PHE A 35 5.64 16.47 -1.56
N PRO A 36 6.70 16.30 -2.36
CA PRO A 36 7.29 17.39 -3.11
C PRO A 36 6.33 17.86 -4.21
N ALA A 37 5.99 19.14 -4.16
CA ALA A 37 5.22 19.87 -5.16
C ALA A 37 6.08 21.00 -5.76
N ILE A 38 5.51 21.73 -6.73
CA ILE A 38 6.20 22.78 -7.48
C ILE A 38 6.72 23.91 -6.55
N ASN A 39 6.03 24.17 -5.44
CA ASN A 39 6.34 25.21 -4.46
C ASN A 39 7.17 24.72 -3.26
N GLY A 40 7.62 23.47 -3.27
CA GLY A 40 8.34 22.85 -2.15
C GLY A 40 7.64 21.60 -1.63
N ASP A 41 8.05 21.13 -0.46
CA ASP A 41 7.39 19.99 0.19
C ASP A 41 6.10 20.46 0.87
N MET A 42 4.96 19.95 0.40
CA MET A 42 3.63 20.22 0.98
C MET A 42 3.42 19.45 2.28
N HIS A 43 4.21 18.40 2.51
CA HIS A 43 4.12 17.53 3.68
C HIS A 43 2.76 16.83 3.88
N ALA A 44 1.96 16.76 2.81
CA ALA A 44 0.89 15.78 2.68
C ALA A 44 1.53 14.37 2.60
N MET A 45 0.89 13.25 2.88
CA MET A 45 -0.23 13.06 3.80
C MET A 45 0.37 12.66 5.16
N ASN A 46 0.13 11.44 5.64
CA ASN A 46 0.93 10.81 6.70
C ASN A 46 2.08 9.96 6.14
N GLY A 47 2.96 9.51 7.04
CA GLY A 47 4.06 8.60 6.71
C GLY A 47 5.25 9.28 6.01
N ASN A 48 6.31 8.51 5.82
CA ASN A 48 7.56 8.90 5.16
C ASN A 48 7.93 7.88 4.06
N HIS A 49 6.96 7.65 3.15
CA HIS A 49 7.03 6.62 2.11
C HIS A 49 8.13 6.82 1.06
N SER A 50 8.88 7.92 1.13
CA SER A 50 10.18 8.07 0.48
C SER A 50 11.14 6.92 0.83
N ALA A 51 11.04 6.35 2.05
CA ALA A 51 11.78 5.15 2.43
C ALA A 51 11.43 3.95 1.54
N ALA A 52 10.14 3.71 1.31
CA ALA A 52 9.66 2.64 0.44
C ALA A 52 10.08 2.85 -1.02
N MET A 53 9.98 4.08 -1.53
CA MET A 53 10.44 4.42 -2.88
C MET A 53 11.93 4.10 -3.08
N ILE A 54 12.78 4.53 -2.14
CA ILE A 54 14.23 4.35 -2.20
C ILE A 54 14.60 2.87 -2.10
N LEU A 55 14.00 2.15 -1.13
CA LEU A 55 14.23 0.72 -0.97
C LEU A 55 13.80 -0.06 -2.22
N ASP A 56 12.61 0.20 -2.76
CA ASP A 56 12.09 -0.49 -3.95
C ASP A 56 13.00 -0.30 -5.16
N SER A 57 13.42 0.94 -5.37
CA SER A 57 14.32 1.31 -6.47
C SER A 57 15.68 0.62 -6.32
N TRP A 58 16.23 0.57 -5.11
CA TRP A 58 17.47 -0.14 -4.86
C TRP A 58 17.30 -1.66 -5.04
N ASN A 59 16.27 -2.28 -4.49
CA ASN A 59 16.08 -3.73 -4.62
C ASN A 59 15.80 -4.18 -6.06
N LYS A 60 15.42 -3.26 -6.94
CA LYS A 60 15.20 -3.47 -8.38
C LYS A 60 16.35 -3.03 -9.28
N GLY A 61 17.49 -2.64 -8.70
CA GLY A 61 18.74 -2.43 -9.45
C GLY A 61 19.05 -0.98 -9.83
N ILE A 62 18.27 0.01 -9.38
CA ILE A 62 18.63 1.43 -9.57
C ILE A 62 19.78 1.78 -8.62
N ARG A 63 20.89 2.29 -9.16
CA ARG A 63 22.15 2.53 -8.43
C ARG A 63 22.78 3.91 -8.67
N GLY A 64 22.12 4.81 -9.40
CA GLY A 64 22.67 6.12 -9.76
C GLY A 64 22.55 7.20 -8.67
N PHE A 65 21.99 6.85 -7.51
CA PHE A 65 21.90 7.73 -6.33
C PHE A 65 22.73 7.22 -5.15
N ASP A 66 23.14 8.13 -4.27
CA ASP A 66 23.86 7.81 -3.04
C ASP A 66 22.89 7.26 -1.97
N LEU A 67 22.88 5.94 -1.80
CA LEU A 67 22.01 5.26 -0.82
C LEU A 67 22.38 5.62 0.63
N GLU A 68 23.67 5.78 0.94
CA GLU A 68 24.13 6.09 2.29
C GLU A 68 23.67 7.50 2.69
N GLU A 69 23.78 8.46 1.78
CA GLU A 69 23.24 9.81 2.00
C GLU A 69 21.72 9.82 2.10
N ALA A 70 21.02 9.13 1.19
CA ALA A 70 19.57 9.01 1.24
C ALA A 70 19.11 8.44 2.59
N TYR A 71 19.80 7.39 3.07
CA TYR A 71 19.56 6.77 4.36
C TYR A 71 19.77 7.74 5.53
N ARG A 72 20.86 8.54 5.53
CA ARG A 72 21.09 9.55 6.58
C ARG A 72 19.94 10.57 6.67
N HIS A 73 19.47 11.05 5.52
CA HIS A 73 18.35 11.99 5.49
C HIS A 73 17.03 11.34 5.93
N LEU A 74 16.72 10.14 5.44
CA LEU A 74 15.55 9.38 5.88
C LEU A 74 15.58 9.09 7.37
N LYS A 75 16.71 8.62 7.91
CA LYS A 75 16.87 8.35 9.35
C LYS A 75 16.64 9.60 10.16
N LYS A 76 17.18 10.75 9.73
CA LYS A 76 16.94 12.02 10.41
C LYS A 76 15.45 12.37 10.41
N THR A 77 14.78 12.33 9.27
CA THR A 77 13.34 12.59 9.14
C THR A 77 12.51 11.65 10.00
N ILE A 78 12.69 10.34 9.89
CA ILE A 78 11.86 9.34 10.59
C ILE A 78 12.00 9.44 12.12
N LEU A 79 13.17 9.86 12.63
CA LEU A 79 13.43 9.94 14.08
C LEU A 79 13.17 11.32 14.68
N TYR A 80 13.29 12.40 13.91
CA TYR A 80 13.30 13.76 14.46
C TYR A 80 12.29 14.71 13.84
N GLU A 81 11.67 14.34 12.72
CA GLU A 81 10.52 15.06 12.18
C GLU A 81 9.23 14.52 12.80
N THR A 82 8.24 15.38 12.99
CA THR A 82 6.94 14.94 13.51
C THR A 82 6.24 13.99 12.53
N LYS A 83 5.51 13.03 13.08
CA LYS A 83 4.65 12.10 12.35
C LYS A 83 3.23 12.65 12.14
N LEU A 84 2.99 13.88 12.60
CA LEU A 84 1.71 14.55 12.44
C LEU A 84 1.39 14.76 10.94
N PRO A 85 0.24 14.27 10.46
CA PRO A 85 -0.16 14.47 9.07
C PRO A 85 -0.18 15.96 8.71
N TRP A 86 0.34 16.31 7.54
CA TRP A 86 0.34 17.69 7.02
C TRP A 86 1.13 18.72 7.84
N VAL A 87 2.01 18.28 8.73
CA VAL A 87 2.82 19.16 9.58
C VAL A 87 4.29 18.92 9.37
N LYS A 88 4.97 19.89 8.77
CA LYS A 88 6.43 19.88 8.68
C LYS A 88 7.04 20.55 9.90
N GLY A 89 7.81 19.80 10.70
CA GLY A 89 8.47 20.34 11.87
C GLY A 89 9.15 19.28 12.74
N ASP A 90 9.82 19.73 13.79
CA ASP A 90 10.46 18.83 14.75
C ASP A 90 9.43 17.94 15.47
N ALA A 91 9.90 16.78 15.93
CA ALA A 91 9.13 15.84 16.72
C ALA A 91 8.45 16.51 17.93
N THR A 92 7.24 16.04 18.22
CA THR A 92 6.36 16.54 19.28
C THR A 92 6.24 15.54 20.43
N VAL A 93 5.50 15.91 21.48
CA VAL A 93 5.15 15.02 22.59
C VAL A 93 4.41 13.75 22.16
N LEU A 94 3.72 13.76 21.00
CA LEU A 94 3.05 12.58 20.45
C LEU A 94 4.04 11.62 19.78
N ASP A 95 5.10 12.16 19.18
CA ASP A 95 6.18 11.38 18.58
C ASP A 95 7.03 10.70 19.68
N GLU A 96 7.32 11.43 20.76
CA GLU A 96 7.95 10.86 21.97
C GLU A 96 7.08 9.76 22.59
N PHE A 97 5.75 9.94 22.60
CA PHE A 97 4.82 8.91 23.03
C PHE A 97 4.90 7.67 22.14
N TYR A 98 4.90 7.85 20.81
CA TYR A 98 5.02 6.74 19.86
C TYR A 98 6.31 5.96 20.07
N ASP A 99 7.45 6.65 20.20
CA ASP A 99 8.75 6.01 20.38
C ASP A 99 8.83 5.18 21.68
N LYS A 100 8.13 5.64 22.74
CA LYS A 100 8.07 4.94 24.03
C LYS A 100 7.06 3.78 24.06
N ASN A 101 5.89 3.97 23.46
CA ASN A 101 4.73 3.07 23.65
C ASN A 101 4.40 2.22 22.41
N GLY A 102 4.99 2.54 21.26
CA GLY A 102 4.83 1.79 20.02
C GLY A 102 3.48 1.97 19.31
N TYR A 103 2.76 3.06 19.57
CA TYR A 103 1.58 3.47 18.80
C TYR A 103 1.30 4.97 19.01
N PHE A 104 0.64 5.60 18.06
CA PHE A 104 0.21 6.99 18.16
C PHE A 104 -1.12 7.05 18.94
N PRO A 105 -1.26 7.90 19.97
CA PRO A 105 -2.45 7.89 20.82
C PRO A 105 -3.60 8.68 20.19
N GLY A 106 -4.76 8.05 20.06
CA GLY A 106 -6.02 8.70 19.69
C GLY A 106 -6.62 9.49 20.86
N LEU A 107 -7.59 10.34 20.55
CA LEU A 107 -8.41 11.05 21.53
C LEU A 107 -9.76 10.36 21.65
N ARG A 108 -10.34 10.30 22.84
CA ARG A 108 -11.71 9.80 23.01
C ARG A 108 -12.69 10.78 22.40
N LYS A 109 -13.87 10.27 22.03
CA LYS A 109 -14.93 11.09 21.43
C LYS A 109 -15.32 12.24 22.35
N GLY A 110 -15.19 13.47 21.84
CA GLY A 110 -15.51 14.70 22.55
C GLY A 110 -14.34 15.30 23.34
N GLU A 111 -13.19 14.64 23.41
CA GLU A 111 -11.97 15.24 23.94
C GLU A 111 -11.45 16.35 23.01
N THR A 112 -10.78 17.33 23.61
CA THR A 112 -10.18 18.44 22.88
C THR A 112 -8.72 18.12 22.59
N GLU A 113 -8.27 18.47 21.39
CA GLU A 113 -6.87 18.37 21.02
C GLU A 113 -6.01 19.29 21.90
N THR A 114 -4.96 18.72 22.49
CA THR A 114 -4.07 19.40 23.44
C THR A 114 -2.73 19.80 22.82
N VAL A 115 -2.38 19.25 21.65
CA VAL A 115 -1.13 19.51 20.96
C VAL A 115 -1.39 20.52 19.83
N PRO A 116 -0.92 21.78 19.97
CA PRO A 116 -1.30 22.88 19.07
C PRO A 116 -0.80 22.71 17.64
N GLN A 117 0.21 21.88 17.41
CA GLN A 117 0.75 21.58 16.09
C GLN A 117 -0.18 20.67 15.27
N VAL A 118 -1.09 19.92 15.91
CA VAL A 118 -2.00 19.01 15.21
C VAL A 118 -2.89 19.81 14.27
N HIS A 119 -2.90 19.42 13.00
CA HIS A 119 -3.68 20.09 11.99
C HIS A 119 -5.19 19.99 12.31
N SER A 120 -5.90 21.11 12.28
CA SER A 120 -7.27 21.21 12.79
C SER A 120 -8.27 20.36 12.01
N PHE A 121 -8.01 20.13 10.72
CA PHE A 121 -8.82 19.29 9.84
C PHE A 121 -8.29 17.86 9.72
N GLU A 122 -6.97 17.67 9.66
CA GLU A 122 -6.34 16.36 9.39
C GLU A 122 -6.15 15.53 10.67
N LYS A 123 -6.22 16.16 11.84
CA LYS A 123 -6.22 15.50 13.15
C LYS A 123 -5.00 14.61 13.33
N ARG A 124 -5.10 13.61 14.21
CA ARG A 124 -3.98 12.73 14.59
C ARG A 124 -3.83 11.52 13.68
N GLN A 125 -4.91 11.05 13.04
CA GLN A 125 -4.93 9.83 12.23
C GLN A 125 -4.23 8.64 12.90
N SER A 126 -4.52 8.42 14.20
CA SER A 126 -3.64 7.68 15.10
C SER A 126 -3.29 6.24 14.67
N VAL A 127 -4.25 5.52 14.09
CA VAL A 127 -4.07 4.18 13.53
C VAL A 127 -3.32 4.24 12.21
N ALA A 128 -3.71 5.14 11.29
CA ALA A 128 -3.06 5.29 10.00
C ALA A 128 -1.57 5.65 10.13
N VAL A 129 -1.26 6.67 10.95
CA VAL A 129 0.12 7.09 11.25
C VAL A 129 0.94 5.96 11.87
N THR A 130 0.34 5.19 12.79
CA THR A 130 1.02 4.03 13.40
C THR A 130 1.38 2.98 12.34
N LEU A 131 0.44 2.64 11.47
CA LEU A 131 0.63 1.63 10.42
C LEU A 131 1.63 2.09 9.35
N ALA A 132 1.53 3.35 8.90
CA ALA A 132 2.48 3.96 7.97
C ALA A 132 3.90 3.95 8.55
N SER A 133 4.06 4.38 9.81
CA SER A 133 5.35 4.39 10.50
C SER A 133 5.97 3.00 10.61
N CYS A 134 5.16 1.96 10.83
CA CYS A 134 5.65 0.58 10.88
C CYS A 134 6.24 0.12 9.55
N TYR A 135 5.60 0.49 8.44
CA TYR A 135 6.06 0.13 7.11
C TYR A 135 7.32 0.94 6.71
N ASP A 136 7.38 2.22 7.07
CA ASP A 136 8.57 3.04 6.85
C ASP A 136 9.76 2.55 7.69
N ASP A 137 9.52 2.16 8.95
CA ASP A 137 10.54 1.55 9.82
C ASP A 137 11.01 0.20 9.25
N TRP A 138 10.11 -0.62 8.69
CA TRP A 138 10.53 -1.82 7.96
C TRP A 138 11.44 -1.46 6.79
N CYS A 139 11.08 -0.46 5.98
CA CYS A 139 11.91 -0.03 4.86
C CYS A 139 13.30 0.41 5.34
N MET A 140 13.36 1.19 6.42
CA MET A 140 14.62 1.64 7.03
C MET A 140 15.48 0.50 7.53
N SER A 141 14.88 -0.53 8.15
CA SER A 141 15.63 -1.72 8.55
C SER A 141 16.27 -2.42 7.35
N GLN A 142 15.55 -2.56 6.23
CA GLN A 142 16.09 -3.23 5.05
C GLN A 142 17.23 -2.42 4.42
N ILE A 143 17.11 -1.09 4.35
CA ILE A 143 18.20 -0.22 3.89
C ILE A 143 19.40 -0.30 4.85
N ALA A 144 19.19 -0.27 6.16
CA ALA A 144 20.25 -0.41 7.16
C ALA A 144 21.01 -1.74 6.99
N LYS A 145 20.29 -2.84 6.74
CA LYS A 145 20.88 -4.15 6.46
C LYS A 145 21.74 -4.14 5.19
N ILE A 146 21.27 -3.50 4.12
CA ILE A 146 22.04 -3.34 2.87
C ILE A 146 23.34 -2.57 3.11
N LEU A 147 23.31 -1.55 3.96
CA LEU A 147 24.47 -0.71 4.30
C LEU A 147 25.36 -1.30 5.43
N GLY A 148 25.04 -2.49 5.95
CA GLY A 148 25.80 -3.12 7.04
C GLY A 148 25.64 -2.45 8.41
N LYS A 149 24.59 -1.66 8.63
CA LYS A 149 24.31 -0.94 9.89
C LYS A 149 23.46 -1.80 10.82
N ASN A 150 24.09 -2.80 11.44
CA ASN A 150 23.38 -3.83 12.22
C ASN A 150 22.57 -3.27 13.41
N GLU A 151 23.10 -2.28 14.14
CA GLU A 151 22.38 -1.66 15.27
C GLU A 151 21.09 -0.97 14.80
N ASP A 152 21.17 -0.24 13.69
CA ASP A 152 20.01 0.41 13.09
C ASP A 152 19.00 -0.61 12.55
N TYR A 153 19.49 -1.70 11.94
CA TYR A 153 18.63 -2.79 11.49
C TYR A 153 17.80 -3.35 12.65
N GLU A 154 18.44 -3.73 13.75
CA GLU A 154 17.77 -4.29 14.94
C GLU A 154 16.79 -3.29 15.57
N PHE A 155 17.17 -2.00 15.60
CA PHE A 155 16.29 -0.94 16.10
C PHE A 155 15.02 -0.81 15.26
N PHE A 156 15.17 -0.65 13.94
CA PHE A 156 14.04 -0.40 13.04
C PHE A 156 13.18 -1.64 12.80
N ILE A 157 13.77 -2.84 12.71
CA ILE A 157 12.98 -4.06 12.51
C ILE A 157 12.07 -4.34 13.71
N LYS A 158 12.54 -4.06 14.94
CA LYS A 158 11.71 -4.16 16.14
C LYS A 158 10.54 -3.17 16.12
N ARG A 159 10.79 -1.90 15.78
CA ARG A 159 9.75 -0.87 15.66
C ARG A 159 8.74 -1.19 14.55
N SER A 160 9.18 -1.85 13.48
CA SER A 160 8.28 -2.25 12.39
C SER A 160 7.16 -3.20 12.80
N LEU A 161 7.26 -3.83 13.99
CA LEU A 161 6.24 -4.72 14.56
C LEU A 161 5.19 -3.99 15.43
N ASN A 162 5.29 -2.67 15.56
CA ASN A 162 4.42 -1.84 16.40
C ASN A 162 2.93 -1.91 15.99
N TYR A 163 2.62 -2.29 14.74
CA TYR A 163 1.23 -2.49 14.29
C TYR A 163 0.48 -3.47 15.19
N ARG A 164 1.18 -4.46 15.78
CA ARG A 164 0.60 -5.45 16.70
C ARG A 164 -0.02 -4.81 17.93
N ASN A 165 0.47 -3.63 18.35
CA ASN A 165 -0.03 -2.93 19.53
C ASN A 165 -1.47 -2.43 19.37
N LEU A 166 -1.92 -2.26 18.12
CA LEU A 166 -3.29 -1.81 17.80
C LEU A 166 -4.17 -2.93 17.24
N PHE A 167 -3.64 -4.13 16.96
CA PHE A 167 -4.46 -5.22 16.45
C PHE A 167 -5.32 -5.81 17.58
N ASN A 168 -6.63 -5.57 17.50
CA ASN A 168 -7.60 -6.15 18.43
C ASN A 168 -8.07 -7.50 17.85
N THR A 169 -7.63 -8.60 18.46
CA THR A 169 -7.93 -9.97 18.01
C THR A 169 -9.41 -10.36 18.14
N GLU A 170 -10.16 -9.74 19.06
CA GLU A 170 -11.59 -10.03 19.25
C GLU A 170 -12.42 -9.49 18.08
N THR A 171 -12.03 -8.34 17.54
CA THR A 171 -12.73 -7.68 16.42
C THR A 171 -12.08 -7.97 15.06
N GLY A 172 -10.78 -8.29 15.04
CA GLY A 172 -9.98 -8.48 13.83
C GLY A 172 -9.70 -7.19 13.08
N PHE A 173 -9.54 -6.07 13.80
CA PHE A 173 -9.22 -4.75 13.25
C PHE A 173 -8.07 -4.09 13.99
N TYR A 174 -7.43 -3.12 13.34
CA TYR A 174 -6.59 -2.14 14.02
C TYR A 174 -7.49 -1.11 14.71
N HIS A 175 -7.53 -1.17 16.04
CA HIS A 175 -8.42 -0.41 16.90
C HIS A 175 -7.63 0.71 17.59
N PRO A 176 -8.12 1.96 17.65
CA PRO A 176 -7.37 3.07 18.26
C PRO A 176 -7.31 2.95 19.79
N LYS A 177 -6.16 3.33 20.37
CA LYS A 177 -5.97 3.44 21.83
C LYS A 177 -5.75 4.89 22.23
N ASP A 178 -6.21 5.23 23.42
CA ASP A 178 -5.85 6.49 24.07
C ASP A 178 -4.42 6.46 24.65
N SER A 179 -3.98 7.58 25.23
CA SER A 179 -2.66 7.68 25.87
C SER A 179 -2.50 6.82 27.13
N GLU A 180 -3.58 6.28 27.69
CA GLU A 180 -3.55 5.35 28.82
C GLU A 180 -3.45 3.88 28.37
N GLY A 181 -3.42 3.63 27.06
CA GLY A 181 -3.38 2.28 26.49
C GLY A 181 -4.73 1.57 26.48
N LYS A 182 -5.83 2.28 26.75
CA LYS A 182 -7.18 1.74 26.70
C LYS A 182 -7.74 1.87 25.28
N TRP A 183 -8.45 0.85 24.85
CA TRP A 183 -9.22 0.91 23.61
C TRP A 183 -10.27 2.03 23.68
N ILE A 184 -10.47 2.72 22.55
CA ILE A 184 -11.46 3.79 22.45
C ILE A 184 -12.82 3.16 22.14
N GLU A 185 -13.69 3.13 23.14
CA GLU A 185 -15.01 2.50 23.04
C GLU A 185 -16.14 3.46 23.43
N PRO A 186 -17.36 3.30 22.87
CA PRO A 186 -17.71 2.36 21.79
C PRO A 186 -17.10 2.77 20.43
N PHE A 187 -16.94 1.81 19.51
CA PHE A 187 -16.33 2.03 18.20
C PHE A 187 -17.07 1.32 17.05
N ASP A 188 -17.44 2.05 16.00
CA ASP A 188 -17.91 1.54 14.72
C ASP A 188 -16.85 1.77 13.63
N TYR A 189 -16.22 0.68 13.19
CA TYR A 189 -15.16 0.68 12.16
C TYR A 189 -15.58 1.24 10.80
N ARG A 190 -16.88 1.51 10.58
CA ARG A 190 -17.37 2.13 9.34
C ARG A 190 -17.45 3.66 9.42
N PHE A 191 -17.61 4.23 10.61
CA PHE A 191 -18.05 5.62 10.77
C PHE A 191 -17.32 6.43 11.86
N ASP A 192 -16.71 5.79 12.84
CA ASP A 192 -15.99 6.53 13.87
C ASP A 192 -14.65 7.05 13.33
N GLY A 193 -14.25 8.21 13.84
CA GLY A 193 -13.08 8.97 13.39
C GLY A 193 -13.40 10.35 12.78
N GLY A 194 -14.66 10.77 12.77
CA GLY A 194 -15.04 12.08 12.24
C GLY A 194 -14.98 12.16 10.71
N MET A 195 -14.79 13.37 10.16
CA MET A 195 -14.76 13.61 8.72
C MET A 195 -13.57 12.88 8.07
N GLY A 196 -13.87 12.01 7.10
CA GLY A 196 -12.94 11.07 6.47
C GLY A 196 -12.21 10.15 7.44
N ALA A 197 -12.82 9.88 8.61
CA ALA A 197 -12.21 9.10 9.69
C ALA A 197 -10.88 9.64 10.27
N ARG A 198 -10.55 10.91 10.00
CA ARG A 198 -9.26 11.56 10.30
C ARG A 198 -8.81 11.54 11.78
N ASP A 199 -9.72 11.37 12.75
CA ASP A 199 -9.28 11.24 14.16
C ASP A 199 -8.41 9.98 14.38
N TYR A 200 -8.64 8.90 13.61
CA TYR A 200 -7.99 7.60 13.80
C TYR A 200 -7.42 6.98 12.53
N TYR A 201 -8.11 7.11 11.41
CA TYR A 201 -7.66 6.63 10.10
C TYR A 201 -7.37 7.82 9.19
N ASP A 202 -7.22 7.58 7.89
CA ASP A 202 -6.94 8.63 6.91
C ASP A 202 -7.74 8.37 5.63
N GLU A 203 -8.71 9.24 5.36
CA GLU A 203 -9.63 9.26 4.20
C GLU A 203 -10.52 8.03 3.98
N ASN A 204 -10.21 6.93 4.66
CA ASN A 204 -10.88 5.65 4.63
C ASN A 204 -11.04 5.13 6.05
N ASN A 205 -11.87 4.12 6.23
CA ASN A 205 -12.24 3.62 7.56
C ASN A 205 -11.48 2.34 7.96
N GLY A 206 -11.86 1.76 9.10
CA GLY A 206 -11.21 0.57 9.63
C GLY A 206 -11.24 -0.63 8.68
N TRP A 207 -12.23 -0.74 7.79
CA TRP A 207 -12.28 -1.81 6.80
C TRP A 207 -11.14 -1.78 5.79
N THR A 208 -10.68 -0.59 5.42
CA THR A 208 -9.52 -0.40 4.54
C THR A 208 -8.22 -0.58 5.31
N TYR A 209 -8.17 -0.12 6.56
CA TYR A 209 -6.93 -0.08 7.34
C TYR A 209 -6.48 -1.43 7.91
N ILE A 210 -7.33 -2.47 7.96
CA ILE A 210 -6.94 -3.85 8.30
C ILE A 210 -5.75 -4.33 7.46
N TRP A 211 -5.64 -3.89 6.22
CA TRP A 211 -4.77 -4.49 5.22
C TRP A 211 -3.45 -3.74 5.01
N GLN A 212 -3.17 -2.70 5.80
CA GLN A 212 -2.02 -1.81 5.60
C GLN A 212 -0.64 -2.30 6.07
N PRO A 213 -0.46 -3.33 6.92
CA PRO A 213 0.89 -3.83 7.24
C PRO A 213 1.54 -4.50 6.02
N TYR A 214 1.94 -3.71 5.03
CA TYR A 214 2.40 -4.14 3.72
C TYR A 214 3.56 -5.13 3.78
N HIS A 215 4.41 -4.98 4.80
CA HIS A 215 5.60 -5.82 5.03
C HIS A 215 5.32 -7.10 5.81
N ALA A 216 4.12 -7.28 6.37
CA ALA A 216 3.86 -8.29 7.40
C ALA A 216 2.56 -9.10 7.17
N PHE A 217 2.20 -9.40 5.92
CA PHE A 217 0.98 -10.15 5.62
C PHE A 217 0.95 -11.56 6.21
N ASP A 218 2.07 -12.27 6.28
CA ASP A 218 2.12 -13.60 6.90
C ASP A 218 1.78 -13.53 8.39
N ASP A 219 2.23 -12.48 9.08
CA ASP A 219 1.90 -12.23 10.47
C ASP A 219 0.44 -11.82 10.64
N LEU A 220 -0.09 -10.98 9.74
CA LEU A 220 -1.52 -10.63 9.73
C LEU A 220 -2.42 -11.86 9.53
N ILE A 221 -2.05 -12.77 8.62
CA ILE A 221 -2.74 -14.05 8.44
C ILE A 221 -2.70 -14.87 9.74
N SER A 222 -1.55 -14.92 10.41
CA SER A 222 -1.42 -15.62 11.70
C SER A 222 -2.30 -14.99 12.79
N MET A 223 -2.29 -13.66 12.93
CA MET A 223 -3.10 -12.93 13.90
C MET A 223 -4.61 -13.06 13.65
N MET A 224 -5.03 -13.27 12.39
CA MET A 224 -6.44 -13.59 12.04
C MET A 224 -6.81 -15.06 12.26
N GLY A 225 -5.86 -15.90 12.68
CA GLY A 225 -6.09 -17.33 12.92
C GLY A 225 -6.03 -18.20 11.68
N GLY A 226 -5.32 -17.76 10.62
CA GLY A 226 -5.05 -18.57 9.42
C GLY A 226 -5.68 -18.04 8.14
N LYS A 227 -5.36 -18.70 7.02
CA LYS A 227 -5.72 -18.27 5.67
C LYS A 227 -7.23 -18.26 5.43
N GLU A 228 -7.96 -19.18 6.03
CA GLU A 228 -9.42 -19.30 5.88
C GLU A 228 -10.15 -18.10 6.52
N ASN A 229 -9.70 -17.63 7.69
CA ASN A 229 -10.28 -16.45 8.32
C ASN A 229 -9.87 -15.18 7.58
N PHE A 230 -8.63 -15.10 7.10
CA PHE A 230 -8.15 -14.01 6.26
C PHE A 230 -8.96 -13.89 4.96
N ASP A 231 -9.20 -15.01 4.26
CA ASP A 231 -10.06 -15.09 3.07
C ASP A 231 -11.50 -14.65 3.36
N ARG A 232 -12.07 -15.10 4.48
CA ARG A 232 -13.43 -14.73 4.89
C ARG A 232 -13.55 -13.24 5.21
N LYS A 233 -12.54 -12.66 5.85
CA LYS A 233 -12.48 -11.22 6.16
C LYS A 233 -12.34 -10.38 4.89
N LEU A 234 -11.57 -10.86 3.90
CA LEU A 234 -11.52 -10.26 2.56
C LEU A 234 -12.89 -10.34 1.86
N ASP A 235 -13.55 -11.50 1.86
CA ASP A 235 -14.90 -11.63 1.31
C ASP A 235 -15.91 -10.71 2.00
N GLN A 236 -15.77 -10.55 3.32
CA GLN A 236 -16.59 -9.62 4.08
C GLN A 236 -16.35 -8.18 3.64
N LEU A 237 -15.11 -7.73 3.44
CA LEU A 237 -14.82 -6.37 2.93
C LEU A 237 -15.63 -6.04 1.66
N PHE A 238 -15.68 -6.98 0.70
CA PHE A 238 -16.37 -6.78 -0.57
C PHE A 238 -17.90 -6.95 -0.52
N THR A 239 -18.45 -7.39 0.62
CA THR A 239 -19.90 -7.67 0.76
C THR A 239 -20.55 -6.90 1.91
N GLU A 240 -19.77 -6.39 2.86
CA GLU A 240 -20.24 -5.58 3.99
C GLU A 240 -20.91 -4.30 3.47
N GLY A 241 -22.13 -4.04 3.95
CA GLY A 241 -22.89 -2.88 3.51
C GLY A 241 -22.29 -1.58 4.05
N LEU A 242 -22.64 -0.45 3.42
CA LEU A 242 -22.25 0.88 3.89
C LEU A 242 -22.81 1.19 5.30
N GLY A 243 -23.82 0.44 5.77
CA GLY A 243 -24.43 0.58 7.09
C GLY A 243 -25.37 1.78 7.25
N ARG A 244 -25.41 2.70 6.27
CA ARG A 244 -26.29 3.88 6.21
C ARG A 244 -26.66 4.18 4.75
N SER A 245 -27.55 5.15 4.54
CA SER A 245 -27.86 5.62 3.19
C SER A 245 -26.63 6.27 2.54
N LYS A 246 -26.54 6.20 1.20
CA LYS A 246 -25.36 6.67 0.45
C LYS A 246 -24.98 8.11 0.76
N TRP A 247 -25.95 9.03 0.82
CA TRP A 247 -25.66 10.44 1.07
C TRP A 247 -25.06 10.68 2.45
N GLN A 248 -25.49 9.92 3.47
CA GLN A 248 -24.93 10.02 4.83
C GLN A 248 -23.53 9.44 4.93
N TYR A 249 -23.26 8.37 4.17
CA TYR A 249 -21.92 7.80 4.09
C TYR A 249 -20.96 8.81 3.45
N TYR A 250 -21.26 9.30 2.25
CA TYR A 250 -20.38 10.22 1.54
C TYR A 250 -20.30 11.63 2.16
N SER A 251 -21.29 12.05 2.96
CA SER A 251 -21.16 13.29 3.72
C SER A 251 -20.13 13.19 4.86
N THR A 252 -19.69 11.99 5.21
CA THR A 252 -18.67 11.73 6.24
C THR A 252 -17.40 11.13 5.65
N MET A 253 -17.51 10.33 4.59
CA MET A 253 -16.40 9.65 3.91
C MET A 253 -16.36 10.08 2.43
N PRO A 254 -16.02 11.35 2.14
CA PRO A 254 -16.07 11.89 0.78
C PRO A 254 -15.06 11.21 -0.15
N ASP A 255 -13.90 10.83 0.40
CA ASP A 255 -12.75 10.29 -0.34
C ASP A 255 -12.86 8.76 -0.57
N ALA A 256 -13.88 8.12 0.01
CA ALA A 256 -14.13 6.69 -0.08
C ALA A 256 -15.00 6.33 -1.31
N THR A 257 -14.60 6.73 -2.51
CA THR A 257 -15.38 6.55 -3.75
C THR A 257 -15.13 5.20 -4.46
N GLY A 258 -15.98 4.85 -5.43
CA GLY A 258 -15.84 3.59 -6.18
C GLY A 258 -16.11 2.33 -5.33
N ASN A 259 -17.06 2.40 -4.39
CA ASN A 259 -17.25 1.35 -3.39
C ASN A 259 -17.76 0.02 -3.96
N VAL A 260 -17.22 -1.08 -3.46
CA VAL A 260 -17.75 -2.45 -3.62
C VAL A 260 -17.87 -3.07 -2.23
N GLY A 261 -19.05 -2.98 -1.61
CA GLY A 261 -19.17 -3.19 -0.17
C GLY A 261 -18.47 -2.07 0.58
N GLN A 262 -17.53 -2.40 1.47
CA GLN A 262 -16.64 -1.46 2.14
C GLN A 262 -15.29 -1.26 1.42
N PHE A 263 -14.97 -2.06 0.40
CA PHE A 263 -13.79 -1.81 -0.43
C PHE A 263 -13.94 -0.50 -1.21
N VAL A 264 -12.88 0.31 -1.28
CA VAL A 264 -12.84 1.62 -1.95
C VAL A 264 -11.89 1.56 -3.13
N MET A 265 -12.37 1.70 -4.37
CA MET A 265 -11.44 1.71 -5.52
C MET A 265 -10.80 3.09 -5.75
N GLY A 266 -11.45 4.16 -5.32
CA GLY A 266 -11.05 5.53 -5.64
C GLY A 266 -9.90 6.09 -4.82
N ASN A 267 -9.27 5.31 -3.92
CA ASN A 267 -8.24 5.81 -3.01
C ASN A 267 -7.14 4.74 -2.78
N GLU A 268 -5.88 5.18 -2.68
CA GLU A 268 -4.63 4.39 -2.66
C GLU A 268 -4.57 3.26 -1.64
N PRO A 269 -4.99 3.45 -0.37
CA PRO A 269 -4.82 2.44 0.67
C PRO A 269 -5.53 1.12 0.34
N SER A 270 -6.43 1.10 -0.63
CA SER A 270 -7.16 -0.10 -1.03
C SER A 270 -6.54 -0.87 -2.19
N MET A 271 -5.64 -0.27 -2.97
CA MET A 271 -5.26 -0.78 -4.30
C MET A 271 -4.63 -2.18 -4.28
N HIS A 272 -3.89 -2.54 -3.23
CA HIS A 272 -3.26 -3.86 -3.10
C HIS A 272 -4.23 -4.94 -2.61
N ILE A 273 -5.32 -4.58 -1.94
CA ILE A 273 -6.22 -5.52 -1.25
C ILE A 273 -6.74 -6.65 -2.16
N PRO A 274 -7.16 -6.41 -3.42
CA PRO A 274 -7.67 -7.47 -4.29
C PRO A 274 -6.64 -8.57 -4.56
N TYR A 275 -5.34 -8.28 -4.45
CA TYR A 275 -4.25 -9.23 -4.65
C TYR A 275 -3.96 -10.08 -3.41
N LEU A 276 -4.49 -9.72 -2.24
CA LEU A 276 -4.25 -10.46 -1.00
C LEU A 276 -4.92 -11.83 -0.98
N TYR A 277 -5.93 -12.08 -1.83
CA TYR A 277 -6.46 -13.43 -2.03
C TYR A 277 -5.39 -14.42 -2.55
N ASN A 278 -4.34 -13.94 -3.23
CA ASN A 278 -3.21 -14.80 -3.59
C ASN A 278 -2.50 -15.34 -2.34
N LEU A 279 -2.31 -14.48 -1.32
CA LEU A 279 -1.68 -14.86 -0.05
C LEU A 279 -2.57 -15.80 0.77
N ALA A 280 -3.90 -15.66 0.62
CA ALA A 280 -4.89 -16.58 1.16
C ALA A 280 -4.96 -17.94 0.42
N GLY A 281 -4.22 -18.11 -0.68
CA GLY A 281 -4.26 -19.34 -1.50
C GLY A 281 -5.47 -19.44 -2.43
N LYS A 282 -6.21 -18.34 -2.65
CA LYS A 282 -7.41 -18.29 -3.49
C LYS A 282 -7.23 -17.36 -4.71
N PRO A 283 -6.22 -17.58 -5.59
CA PRO A 283 -5.87 -16.63 -6.66
C PRO A 283 -7.00 -16.37 -7.67
N TRP A 284 -7.94 -17.30 -7.82
CA TRP A 284 -9.12 -17.09 -8.65
C TRP A 284 -10.02 -15.95 -8.15
N LYS A 285 -10.03 -15.66 -6.83
CA LYS A 285 -10.73 -14.51 -6.27
C LYS A 285 -10.02 -13.20 -6.67
N THR A 286 -8.69 -13.14 -6.62
CA THR A 286 -7.91 -12.02 -7.18
C THR A 286 -8.28 -11.76 -8.64
N GLN A 287 -8.23 -12.80 -9.48
CA GLN A 287 -8.53 -12.72 -10.92
C GLN A 287 -9.94 -12.18 -11.17
N LYS A 288 -10.94 -12.68 -10.43
CA LYS A 288 -12.32 -12.21 -10.51
C LYS A 288 -12.44 -10.74 -10.10
N ARG A 289 -11.87 -10.36 -8.94
CA ARG A 289 -12.01 -9.03 -8.35
C ARG A 289 -11.31 -7.97 -9.18
N VAL A 290 -10.05 -8.20 -9.55
CA VAL A 290 -9.28 -7.25 -10.37
C VAL A 290 -10.00 -6.99 -11.71
N ARG A 291 -10.42 -8.04 -12.41
CA ARG A 291 -11.14 -7.88 -13.70
C ARG A 291 -12.47 -7.17 -13.56
N MET A 292 -13.19 -7.40 -12.47
CA MET A 292 -14.42 -6.68 -12.15
C MET A 292 -14.13 -5.19 -11.87
N LEU A 293 -13.13 -4.88 -11.05
CA LEU A 293 -12.78 -3.50 -10.69
C LEU A 293 -12.31 -2.70 -11.90
N LEU A 294 -11.43 -3.25 -12.73
CA LEU A 294 -10.97 -2.59 -13.96
C LEU A 294 -12.14 -2.28 -14.91
N ASN A 295 -13.04 -3.24 -15.13
CA ASN A 295 -14.17 -3.06 -16.04
C ASN A 295 -15.22 -2.07 -15.52
N THR A 296 -15.42 -2.02 -14.20
CA THR A 296 -16.47 -1.20 -13.58
C THR A 296 -16.05 0.25 -13.45
N TRP A 297 -14.82 0.47 -12.98
CA TRP A 297 -14.38 1.77 -12.49
C TRP A 297 -13.44 2.52 -13.43
N PHE A 298 -12.71 1.81 -14.30
CA PHE A 298 -11.76 2.43 -15.20
C PHE A 298 -12.32 2.42 -16.63
N ARG A 299 -12.90 3.56 -17.02
CA ARG A 299 -13.59 3.73 -18.31
C ARG A 299 -12.89 4.77 -19.17
N ASN A 300 -13.15 4.74 -20.47
CA ASN A 300 -12.61 5.72 -21.41
C ASN A 300 -13.55 6.93 -21.62
N ASP A 301 -14.29 7.31 -20.57
CA ASP A 301 -15.20 8.45 -20.56
C ASP A 301 -14.83 9.45 -19.45
N LEU A 302 -15.54 10.58 -19.40
CA LEU A 302 -15.30 11.68 -18.44
C LEU A 302 -15.31 11.22 -16.97
N MET A 303 -16.05 10.15 -16.68
CA MET A 303 -16.26 9.61 -15.33
C MET A 303 -15.46 8.31 -15.15
N GLY A 304 -14.35 8.18 -15.89
CA GLY A 304 -13.57 6.95 -16.06
C GLY A 304 -12.45 6.73 -15.04
N ILE A 305 -12.33 7.60 -14.04
CA ILE A 305 -11.45 7.42 -12.89
C ILE A 305 -12.33 7.45 -11.63
N PRO A 306 -12.26 6.43 -10.75
CA PRO A 306 -13.19 6.29 -9.63
C PRO A 306 -12.98 7.28 -8.47
N GLY A 307 -11.87 8.00 -8.42
CA GLY A 307 -11.51 9.00 -7.41
C GLY A 307 -10.54 10.02 -7.97
N ASP A 308 -9.74 10.65 -7.12
CA ASP A 308 -8.67 11.53 -7.58
C ASP A 308 -7.61 10.74 -8.36
N GLU A 309 -6.84 11.39 -9.23
CA GLU A 309 -5.85 10.68 -10.07
C GLU A 309 -4.53 10.44 -9.30
N ASP A 310 -4.29 11.27 -8.27
CA ASP A 310 -3.19 11.20 -7.32
C ASP A 310 -1.82 11.09 -7.97
N GLY A 311 -1.61 11.96 -8.97
CA GLY A 311 -0.33 12.17 -9.65
C GLY A 311 0.18 10.94 -10.39
N GLY A 312 -0.70 10.06 -10.83
CA GLY A 312 -0.39 8.78 -11.48
C GLY A 312 -0.76 7.55 -10.66
N GLY A 313 -1.29 7.70 -9.45
CA GLY A 313 -1.58 6.60 -8.52
C GLY A 313 -2.58 5.60 -9.08
N LEU A 314 -3.79 6.07 -9.40
CA LEU A 314 -4.87 5.24 -9.95
C LEU A 314 -4.53 4.71 -11.34
N SER A 315 -3.91 5.54 -12.18
CA SER A 315 -3.44 5.14 -13.51
C SER A 315 -2.40 4.02 -13.44
N ALA A 316 -1.45 4.10 -12.50
CA ALA A 316 -0.45 3.05 -12.31
C ALA A 316 -1.05 1.73 -11.84
N PHE A 317 -2.07 1.78 -10.95
CA PHE A 317 -2.84 0.59 -10.58
C PHE A 317 -3.50 -0.05 -11.80
N TYR A 318 -4.16 0.75 -12.65
CA TYR A 318 -4.77 0.25 -13.88
C TYR A 318 -3.74 -0.41 -14.80
N VAL A 319 -2.61 0.26 -15.06
CA VAL A 319 -1.57 -0.25 -15.96
C VAL A 319 -1.01 -1.57 -15.47
N PHE A 320 -0.58 -1.68 -14.21
CA PHE A 320 -0.11 -2.93 -13.63
C PHE A 320 -1.17 -4.04 -13.73
N SER A 321 -2.37 -3.74 -13.27
CA SER A 321 -3.47 -4.71 -13.23
C SER A 321 -3.88 -5.18 -14.63
N ALA A 322 -3.87 -4.28 -15.62
CA ALA A 322 -4.16 -4.60 -17.01
C ALA A 322 -3.06 -5.46 -17.66
N MET A 323 -1.78 -5.25 -17.29
CA MET A 323 -0.69 -6.15 -17.66
C MET A 323 -0.85 -7.55 -17.03
N GLY A 324 -1.52 -7.63 -15.87
CA GLY A 324 -1.85 -8.88 -15.20
C GLY A 324 -1.02 -9.17 -13.95
N PHE A 325 -0.33 -8.19 -13.37
CA PHE A 325 0.43 -8.35 -12.12
C PHE A 325 0.57 -7.01 -11.38
N TYR A 326 0.77 -7.02 -10.06
CA TYR A 326 0.81 -5.80 -9.25
C TYR A 326 1.82 -5.89 -8.09
N PRO A 327 2.56 -4.80 -7.78
CA PRO A 327 3.48 -4.75 -6.63
C PRO A 327 2.71 -4.53 -5.32
N VAL A 328 2.41 -5.62 -4.61
CA VAL A 328 1.67 -5.56 -3.32
C VAL A 328 2.49 -4.88 -2.22
N THR A 329 3.80 -5.13 -2.18
CA THR A 329 4.71 -4.58 -1.17
C THR A 329 5.92 -3.95 -1.86
N PRO A 330 5.86 -2.66 -2.24
CA PRO A 330 7.04 -1.93 -2.69
C PRO A 330 8.20 -2.11 -1.70
N GLY A 331 9.41 -2.31 -2.21
CA GLY A 331 10.56 -2.70 -1.41
C GLY A 331 10.90 -4.19 -1.51
N ILE A 332 9.92 -5.05 -1.82
CA ILE A 332 10.18 -6.43 -2.23
C ILE A 332 10.18 -6.47 -3.77
N PRO A 333 11.24 -6.97 -4.45
CA PRO A 333 11.35 -6.92 -5.91
C PRO A 333 10.50 -8.00 -6.60
N GLU A 334 9.22 -8.06 -6.26
CA GLU A 334 8.27 -9.09 -6.63
C GLU A 334 6.89 -8.49 -6.91
N TYR A 335 6.10 -9.20 -7.72
CA TYR A 335 4.76 -8.83 -8.13
C TYR A 335 3.82 -10.01 -7.93
N GLN A 336 2.58 -9.72 -7.53
CA GLN A 336 1.51 -10.70 -7.45
C GLN A 336 0.72 -10.71 -8.76
N THR A 337 0.56 -11.88 -9.38
CA THR A 337 -0.22 -12.04 -10.61
C THR A 337 -1.71 -11.85 -10.33
N GLY A 338 -2.39 -11.17 -11.25
CA GLY A 338 -3.83 -11.05 -11.30
C GLY A 338 -4.39 -11.78 -12.52
N SER A 339 -5.13 -11.06 -13.36
CA SER A 339 -5.64 -11.56 -14.64
C SER A 339 -5.45 -10.49 -15.71
N PRO A 340 -4.68 -10.76 -16.78
CA PRO A 340 -4.39 -9.78 -17.81
C PRO A 340 -5.66 -9.32 -18.53
N LEU A 341 -5.70 -8.04 -18.90
CA LEU A 341 -6.83 -7.46 -19.64
C LEU A 341 -6.71 -7.67 -21.14
N PHE A 342 -5.48 -7.64 -21.67
CA PHE A 342 -5.20 -7.78 -23.10
C PHE A 342 -4.72 -9.19 -23.47
N ASN A 343 -4.90 -9.57 -24.74
CA ASN A 343 -4.41 -10.85 -25.27
C ASN A 343 -2.89 -10.92 -25.36
N GLN A 344 -2.24 -9.77 -25.57
CA GLN A 344 -0.79 -9.66 -25.63
C GLN A 344 -0.34 -8.30 -25.13
N ILE A 345 0.61 -8.29 -24.20
CA ILE A 345 1.35 -7.11 -23.75
C ILE A 345 2.83 -7.32 -24.06
N ARG A 346 3.52 -6.27 -24.51
CA ARG A 346 4.99 -6.25 -24.67
C ARG A 346 5.55 -5.09 -23.88
N ILE A 347 6.47 -5.38 -22.97
CA ILE A 347 7.21 -4.40 -22.19
C ILE A 347 8.59 -4.29 -22.80
N HIS A 348 8.90 -3.14 -23.40
CA HIS A 348 10.22 -2.84 -23.92
C HIS A 348 11.07 -2.30 -22.76
N LEU A 349 12.08 -3.06 -22.37
CA LEU A 349 12.88 -2.79 -21.18
C LEU A 349 14.07 -1.90 -21.53
N SER A 350 14.55 -1.11 -20.57
CA SER A 350 15.70 -0.22 -20.76
C SER A 350 16.99 -0.95 -21.13
N ASN A 351 17.11 -2.24 -20.75
CA ASN A 351 18.24 -3.10 -21.11
C ASN A 351 18.18 -3.66 -22.56
N GLY A 352 17.23 -3.19 -23.38
CA GLY A 352 17.04 -3.61 -24.77
C GLY A 352 16.31 -4.93 -24.95
N ARG A 353 15.98 -5.65 -23.86
CA ARG A 353 15.17 -6.86 -23.91
C ARG A 353 13.68 -6.52 -24.00
N THR A 354 12.87 -7.51 -24.31
CA THR A 354 11.41 -7.39 -24.28
C THR A 354 10.83 -8.53 -23.45
N PHE A 355 9.98 -8.17 -22.50
CA PHE A 355 9.16 -9.12 -21.76
C PHE A 355 7.75 -9.12 -22.35
N THR A 356 7.26 -10.30 -22.76
CA THR A 356 5.95 -10.45 -23.39
C THR A 356 5.02 -11.22 -22.48
N ILE A 357 3.80 -10.73 -22.29
CA ILE A 357 2.73 -11.47 -21.63
C ILE A 357 1.71 -11.84 -22.70
N ARG A 358 1.41 -13.13 -22.83
CA ARG A 358 0.38 -13.64 -23.75
C ARG A 358 -0.72 -14.30 -22.95
N ALA A 359 -1.97 -13.95 -23.22
CA ALA A 359 -3.14 -14.52 -22.56
C ALA A 359 -4.00 -15.26 -23.61
N GLU A 360 -3.77 -16.56 -23.72
CA GLU A 360 -4.49 -17.43 -24.66
C GLU A 360 -5.97 -17.54 -24.27
N LYS A 361 -6.86 -17.32 -25.24
CA LYS A 361 -8.32 -17.32 -25.05
C LYS A 361 -8.84 -16.27 -24.06
N ASN A 362 -8.08 -15.22 -23.76
CA ASN A 362 -8.54 -14.15 -22.89
C ASN A 362 -9.77 -13.45 -23.49
N SER A 363 -10.76 -13.20 -22.66
CA SER A 363 -11.98 -12.47 -23.01
C SER A 363 -12.62 -11.94 -21.73
N GLU A 364 -13.68 -11.14 -21.85
CA GLU A 364 -14.47 -10.70 -20.69
C GLU A 364 -14.99 -11.88 -19.86
N PHE A 365 -15.32 -12.99 -20.51
CA PHE A 365 -15.78 -14.23 -19.88
C PHE A 365 -14.60 -15.09 -19.35
N ASN A 366 -13.55 -15.25 -20.16
CA ASN A 366 -12.39 -16.07 -19.84
C ASN A 366 -11.37 -15.27 -19.04
N LYS A 367 -11.64 -15.09 -17.74
CA LYS A 367 -10.83 -14.27 -16.84
C LYS A 367 -9.96 -15.05 -15.87
N TYR A 368 -10.16 -16.37 -15.76
CA TYR A 368 -9.42 -17.19 -14.82
C TYR A 368 -8.19 -17.80 -15.47
N VAL A 369 -7.08 -17.86 -14.74
CA VAL A 369 -5.86 -18.53 -15.23
C VAL A 369 -5.97 -20.02 -14.93
N ARG A 370 -5.97 -20.85 -15.98
CA ARG A 370 -5.98 -22.32 -15.87
C ARG A 370 -4.58 -22.89 -15.68
N SER A 371 -3.61 -22.34 -16.41
CA SER A 371 -2.19 -22.66 -16.29
C SER A 371 -1.34 -21.52 -16.84
N ALA A 372 -0.07 -21.50 -16.47
CA ALA A 372 0.89 -20.52 -16.95
C ALA A 372 2.24 -21.17 -17.26
N THR A 373 2.97 -20.59 -18.21
CA THR A 373 4.37 -20.92 -18.45
C THR A 373 5.21 -19.66 -18.57
N LEU A 374 6.40 -19.68 -17.98
CA LEU A 374 7.41 -18.63 -18.12
C LEU A 374 8.57 -19.21 -18.92
N ASN A 375 8.84 -18.63 -20.11
CA ASN A 375 9.89 -19.07 -21.01
C ASN A 375 9.80 -20.59 -21.33
N GLY A 376 8.57 -21.09 -21.49
CA GLY A 376 8.28 -22.49 -21.80
C GLY A 376 8.28 -23.44 -20.60
N LYS A 377 8.72 -23.00 -19.42
CA LYS A 377 8.68 -23.79 -18.18
C LYS A 377 7.37 -23.56 -17.43
N PRO A 378 6.81 -24.56 -16.73
CA PRO A 378 5.66 -24.34 -15.85
C PRO A 378 5.90 -23.18 -14.89
N PHE A 379 4.95 -22.25 -14.83
CA PHE A 379 4.93 -21.16 -13.86
C PHE A 379 3.89 -21.52 -12.80
N GLU A 380 4.37 -21.90 -11.63
CA GLU A 380 3.53 -22.31 -10.50
C GLU A 380 3.41 -21.17 -9.49
N GLY A 381 2.21 -20.98 -8.93
CA GLY A 381 1.93 -19.92 -7.97
C GLY A 381 1.57 -18.58 -8.62
N THR A 382 1.74 -17.50 -7.86
CA THR A 382 1.27 -16.15 -8.20
C THR A 382 2.36 -15.09 -8.13
N LYS A 383 3.61 -15.49 -7.89
CA LYS A 383 4.72 -14.58 -7.64
C LYS A 383 5.59 -14.49 -8.88
N LEU A 384 5.70 -13.28 -9.42
CA LEU A 384 6.60 -12.94 -10.52
C LEU A 384 7.68 -12.01 -9.99
N THR A 385 8.95 -12.36 -10.14
CA THR A 385 10.07 -11.53 -9.66
C THR A 385 10.42 -10.43 -10.67
N HIS A 386 11.01 -9.34 -10.19
CA HIS A 386 11.50 -8.27 -11.08
C HIS A 386 12.61 -8.76 -12.00
N SER A 387 13.51 -9.63 -11.53
CA SER A 387 14.57 -10.24 -12.34
C SER A 387 14.02 -11.07 -13.50
N GLU A 388 12.97 -11.88 -13.26
CA GLU A 388 12.32 -12.66 -14.33
C GLU A 388 11.74 -11.77 -15.43
N ILE A 389 11.24 -10.58 -15.08
CA ILE A 389 10.79 -9.59 -16.06
C ILE A 389 11.99 -8.99 -16.80
N LEU A 390 13.04 -8.56 -16.09
CA LEU A 390 14.24 -7.95 -16.69
C LEU A 390 15.04 -8.93 -17.58
N ASP A 391 14.90 -10.23 -17.35
CA ASP A 391 15.44 -11.27 -18.22
C ASP A 391 14.74 -11.36 -19.59
N GLY A 392 13.60 -10.69 -19.72
CA GLY A 392 12.79 -10.70 -20.92
C GLY A 392 12.15 -12.07 -21.16
N GLY A 393 11.75 -12.31 -22.41
CA GLY A 393 11.12 -13.57 -22.80
C GLY A 393 9.60 -13.49 -22.76
N THR A 394 8.92 -14.59 -22.42
CA THR A 394 7.45 -14.68 -22.53
C THR A 394 6.82 -15.44 -21.37
N LEU A 395 5.85 -14.78 -20.71
CA LEU A 395 4.88 -15.38 -19.81
C LEU A 395 3.58 -15.67 -20.57
N VAL A 396 3.17 -16.93 -20.65
CA VAL A 396 1.95 -17.35 -21.33
C VAL A 396 0.94 -17.82 -20.31
N PHE A 397 -0.20 -17.15 -20.23
CA PHE A 397 -1.38 -17.57 -19.47
C PHE A 397 -2.35 -18.30 -20.40
N ARG A 398 -2.87 -19.43 -19.95
CA ARG A 398 -4.04 -20.09 -20.55
C ARG A 398 -5.28 -19.72 -19.77
N MET A 399 -6.18 -18.97 -20.39
CA MET A 399 -7.37 -18.43 -19.73
C MET A 399 -8.56 -19.39 -19.85
N ASP A 400 -9.46 -19.32 -18.87
CA ASP A 400 -10.68 -20.12 -18.78
C ASP A 400 -11.83 -19.29 -18.19
N SER A 401 -13.06 -19.72 -18.48
CA SER A 401 -14.33 -19.16 -18.00
C SER A 401 -14.66 -19.57 -16.56
N ARG A 402 -14.02 -20.64 -16.06
CA ARG A 402 -14.23 -21.19 -14.72
C ARG A 402 -12.95 -21.15 -13.89
N PRO A 403 -13.05 -20.88 -12.58
CA PRO A 403 -11.88 -20.89 -11.72
C PRO A 403 -11.31 -22.30 -11.59
N LEU A 404 -9.99 -22.39 -11.47
CA LEU A 404 -9.33 -23.59 -10.95
C LEU A 404 -9.39 -23.53 -9.42
N VAL A 405 -10.24 -24.36 -8.83
CA VAL A 405 -10.40 -24.52 -7.39
C VAL A 405 -9.79 -25.87 -7.04
N ASN A 406 -8.85 -25.92 -6.10
CA ASN A 406 -8.32 -27.21 -5.67
C ASN A 406 -9.43 -27.97 -4.93
N ALA A 407 -9.44 -29.31 -5.04
CA ALA A 407 -10.39 -30.11 -4.28
C ALA A 407 -10.12 -29.91 -2.77
N GLY A 408 -11.04 -29.25 -2.07
CA GLY A 408 -10.91 -28.87 -0.65
C GLY A 408 -10.94 -27.37 -0.35
N ASP A 409 -11.00 -26.53 -1.39
CA ASP A 409 -11.06 -25.06 -1.29
C ASP A 409 -12.46 -24.45 -1.25
#